data_AF-A0AA51P8T9-F1
#
_entry.id   AF-A0AA51P8T9-F1
#
_cell.length_a   1.000
_cell.length_b   1.000
_cell.length_c   1.000
_cell.angle_alpha   90.00
_cell.angle_beta   90.00
_cell.angle_gamma   90.00
#
_symmetry.space_group_name_H-M   'P 1'
#
loop_
_entity.id
_entity.type
_entity.pdbx_description
1 polymer ?
#
loop_
_entity_poly.entity_id
_entity_poly.type
_entity_poly.pdbx_seq_one_letter_code
_entity_poly.pdbx_strand_id
1 'polypeptide(L)' 'EHDKQYSGETEDHFRMKIYAENKHKIAKHNQRYERGLTTFRLKQNKYGDMLHQEFVHTMNGFN' A
#
# COMPACT_ATOMS: atom_id res chain seq x y z
N GLU A 1 1.64 -16.32 -7.03
CA GLU A 1 2.81 -15.45 -6.90
C GLU A 1 2.49 -14.35 -5.88
N HIS A 2 2.73 -14.63 -4.60
CA HIS A 2 2.77 -13.76 -3.40
C HIS A 2 2.60 -14.66 -2.16
N ASP A 3 3.61 -15.48 -1.87
CA ASP A 3 3.67 -16.39 -0.70
C ASP A 3 4.11 -15.60 0.55
N LYS A 4 3.20 -14.81 1.14
CA LYS A 4 3.46 -14.17 2.43
C LYS A 4 2.76 -15.00 3.51
N GLN A 5 3.55 -15.76 4.28
CA GLN A 5 3.04 -16.47 5.47
C GLN A 5 2.96 -15.47 6.62
N TYR A 6 1.75 -15.00 6.93
CA TYR A 6 1.50 -14.22 8.13
C TYR A 6 1.24 -15.17 9.29
N SER A 7 2.02 -15.05 10.35
CA SER A 7 2.10 -16.00 11.48
C SER A 7 0.83 -16.08 12.36
N GLY A 8 -0.23 -15.32 12.06
CA GLY A 8 -1.48 -15.36 12.82
C GLY A 8 -2.66 -14.63 12.17
N GLU A 9 -3.88 -15.08 12.45
CA GLU A 9 -5.15 -14.57 11.89
C GLU A 9 -5.36 -13.06 12.11
N THR A 10 -4.83 -12.52 13.21
CA THR A 10 -4.87 -11.08 13.52
C THR A 10 -4.05 -10.25 12.54
N GLU A 11 -2.90 -10.78 12.10
CA GLU A 11 -2.00 -10.09 11.19
C GLU A 11 -2.56 -10.08 9.77
N ASP A 12 -3.25 -11.16 9.37
CA ASP A 12 -3.92 -11.24 8.06
C ASP A 12 -5.04 -10.20 7.92
N HIS A 13 -5.90 -10.06 8.95
CA HIS A 13 -6.94 -9.04 8.94
C HIS A 13 -6.37 -7.61 8.93
N PHE A 14 -5.27 -7.39 9.65
CA PHE A 14 -4.57 -6.11 9.64
C PHE A 14 -3.97 -5.79 8.26
N ARG A 15 -3.29 -6.75 7.63
CA ARG A 15 -2.73 -6.63 6.28
C ARG A 15 -3.82 -6.40 5.22
N MET A 16 -4.96 -7.07 5.34
CA MET A 16 -6.11 -6.86 4.47
C MET A 16 -6.67 -5.43 4.60
N LYS A 17 -6.75 -4.90 5.82
CA LYS A 17 -7.18 -3.53 6.07
C LYS A 17 -6.23 -2.52 5.42
N ILE A 18 -4.92 -2.70 5.56
CA ILE A 18 -3.90 -1.85 4.93
C ILE A 18 -4.04 -1.88 3.41
N TYR A 19 -4.21 -3.06 2.83
CA TYR A 19 -4.40 -3.22 1.40
C TYR A 19 -5.62 -2.46 0.88
N ALA A 20 -6.74 -2.53 1.61
CA ALA A 20 -7.95 -1.79 1.29
C ALA A 20 -7.73 -0.27 1.35
N GLU A 21 -7.07 0.23 2.39
CA GLU A 21 -6.74 1.66 2.53
C GLU A 21 -5.80 2.16 1.42
N ASN A 22 -4.77 1.38 1.08
CA ASN A 22 -3.85 1.70 0.01
C ASN A 22 -4.54 1.69 -1.36
N LYS A 23 -5.41 0.71 -1.62
CA LYS A 23 -6.21 0.68 -2.86
C LYS A 23 -7.11 1.91 -2.98
N HIS A 24 -7.75 2.32 -1.89
CA HIS A 24 -8.59 3.52 -1.88
C HIS A 24 -7.77 4.79 -2.14
N LYS A 25 -6.59 4.93 -1.54
CA LYS A 25 -5.67 6.05 -1.80
C LYS A 25 -5.24 6.10 -3.27
N ILE A 26 -4.89 4.96 -3.86
CA ILE A 26 -4.52 4.85 -5.28
C ILE A 26 -5.67 5.28 -6.17
N ALA A 27 -6.88 4.77 -5.92
CA ALA A 27 -8.07 5.14 -6.69
C ALA A 27 -8.35 6.65 -6.61
N LYS A 28 -8.27 7.23 -5.41
CA LYS A 28 -8.44 8.68 -5.21
C LYS A 28 -7.37 9.49 -5.93
N HIS A 29 -6.12 9.04 -5.94
CA HIS A 29 -5.04 9.71 -6.67
C HIS A 29 -5.25 9.60 -8.19
N ASN A 30 -5.65 8.43 -8.69
CA ASN A 30 -5.92 8.24 -10.11
C ASN A 30 -7.12 9.06 -10.59
N GLN A 31 -8.17 9.23 -9.79
CA GLN A 31 -9.25 10.19 -10.09
C GLN A 31 -8.74 11.63 -10.19
N ARG A 32 -7.77 12.02 -9.35
CA ARG A 32 -7.16 13.36 -9.44
C ARG A 32 -6.30 13.50 -10.69
N TYR A 33 -5.58 12.45 -11.08
CA TYR A 33 -4.84 12.40 -12.35
C TYR A 33 -5.78 12.59 -13.55
N GLU A 34 -6.92 11.90 -13.57
CA GLU A 34 -7.92 12.03 -14.65
C GLU A 34 -8.49 13.45 -14.76
N ARG A 35 -8.51 14.20 -13.65
CA ARG A 35 -8.89 15.61 -13.61
C ARG A 35 -7.73 16.57 -13.92
N GLY A 36 -6.54 16.06 -14.23
CA GLY A 36 -5.34 16.87 -14.49
C GLY A 36 -4.72 17.51 -13.24
N LEU A 37 -5.10 17.09 -12.03
CA LEU A 37 -4.60 17.64 -10.76
C LEU A 37 -3.28 17.00 -10.30
N THR A 38 -2.90 15.85 -10.89
CA THR A 38 -1.63 15.17 -10.61
C THR A 38 -0.97 14.78 -11.92
N THR A 39 0.37 14.72 -11.93
CA THR A 39 1.18 14.44 -13.13
C THR A 39 1.49 12.96 -13.31
N PHE A 40 1.14 12.11 -12.34
CA PHE A 40 1.43 10.68 -12.36
C PHE A 40 0.24 9.84 -11.87
N ARG A 41 0.21 8.58 -12.28
CA ARG A 41 -0.75 7.56 -11.83
C ARG A 41 -0.09 6.64 -10.82
N LEU A 42 -0.87 6.16 -9.87
CA LEU A 42 -0.46 5.13 -8.93
C LEU A 42 -1.03 3.77 -9.36
N LYS A 43 -0.26 2.70 -9.11
CA LYS A 43 -0.67 1.31 -9.35
C LYS A 43 -0.44 0.48 -8.09
N GLN A 44 -1.33 -0.46 -7.81
CA GLN A 44 -1.14 -1.45 -6.75
C GLN A 44 0.13 -2.27 -7.05
N ASN A 45 1.02 -2.39 -6.08
CA ASN A 45 2.24 -3.18 -6.18
C ASN A 45 2.33 -4.18 -5.01
N LYS A 46 3.40 -4.97 -4.98
CA LYS A 46 3.66 -5.97 -3.93
C LYS A 46 3.87 -5.41 -2.51
N TYR A 47 3.88 -4.09 -2.38
CA TYR A 47 3.95 -3.35 -1.12
C TYR A 47 2.58 -2.78 -0.72
N GLY A 48 1.51 -3.17 -1.41
CA GLY A 48 0.15 -2.70 -1.14
C GLY A 48 -0.37 -3.09 0.24
N ASP A 49 0.16 -4.15 0.85
CA ASP A 49 -0.15 -4.63 2.20
C ASP A 49 0.80 -4.08 3.28
N MET A 50 1.75 -3.20 2.92
CA MET A 50 2.65 -2.55 3.88
C MET A 50 2.11 -1.19 4.31
N LEU A 51 2.20 -0.92 5.61
CA LEU A 51 1.97 0.42 6.14
C LEU A 51 3.07 1.37 5.68
N HIS A 52 2.73 2.65 5.57
CA HIS A 52 3.71 3.67 5.23
C HIS A 52 4.90 3.68 6.21
N GLN A 53 4.64 3.49 7.50
CA GLN A 53 5.68 3.39 8.53
C GLN A 53 6.57 2.15 8.34
N GLU A 54 5.98 0.99 8.02
CA GLU A 54 6.76 -0.23 7.73
C GLU A 54 7.60 -0.07 6.47
N PHE A 55 7.02 0.54 5.42
CA PHE A 55 7.74 0.82 4.19
C PHE A 55 8.91 1.76 4.44
N VAL A 56 8.70 2.85 5.19
CA VAL A 56 9.77 3.78 5.57
C VAL A 56 10.81 3.08 6.42
N HIS A 57 10.44 2.28 7.42
CA HIS A 57 11.40 1.57 8.26
C HIS A 57 12.21 0.51 7.49
N THR A 58 11.60 -0.16 6.52
CA THR A 58 12.25 -1.19 5.70
C THR A 58 13.12 -0.59 4.59
N MET A 59 12.70 0.53 3.98
CA MET A 59 13.32 1.09 2.78
C MET A 59 14.17 2.33 3.05
N ASN A 60 13.94 3.05 4.16
CA ASN A 60 14.83 4.12 4.59
C ASN A 60 15.77 3.54 5.64
N GLY A 61 17.01 3.24 5.24
CA GLY A 61 18.08 2.73 6.10
C GLY A 61 18.63 3.73 7.13
N PHE A 62 17.79 4.60 7.67
CA PHE A 62 18.11 5.42 8.82
C PHE A 62 17.77 4.63 10.08
N ASN A 63 18.81 4.03 10.66
CA ASN A 63 18.82 3.42 11.99
C ASN A 63 19.13 4.49 13.05
#